data_AF-A0A182VQ16-F1
#
_entry.id   AF-A0A182VQ16-F1
#
_cell.length_a   1.000
_cell.length_b   1.000
_cell.length_c   1.000
_cell.angle_alpha   90.00
_cell.angle_beta   90.00
_cell.angle_gamma   90.00
#
_symmetry.space_group_name_H-M   'P 1'
#
loop_
_entity.id
_entity.type
_entity.pdbx_description
1 polymer ?
#
loop_
_entity_poly.entity_id
_entity_poly.type
_entity_poly.pdbx_seq_one_letter_code
_entity_poly.pdbx_strand_id
1 'polypeptide(L)'
;MNSVEEIEDFYGVYLLVSKSTNPKFAGRTYIGYTVDPNRRIKQHNSGEDGGGARRTSNRGPWTMVLIVHGFPNNISALRFEWAWQQPRVSRRLKQIPELQKRLRKESHFEYNFRILSEMLRIGPWNRLPLVIRWLADEFHREFEGKSPPLHMAICFGRMKKVTRKKKTKTIGQRTARSQRTSEPVSNQAKNSKIAINYDFDEYDLLVMGGEKIDDTLNSARKPTIPTTVAIADSIVISSDSESDKDVVQDGSQQTMKDCTLCRRSMDVEEMEREGDLVLRCLQPRCPLVCHLECLAELVLEPGQYVPVEGDCPVCEGHFLWGDIIRKANGCSDLVDDAENVDPLEVDDVSEEER
;
A
#
# COMPACT_ATOMS: atom_id res chain seq x y z
N MET A 1 25.12 -3.03 -12.42
CA MET A 1 23.97 -3.82 -12.93
C MET A 1 22.64 -3.10 -12.62
N ASN A 2 21.76 -2.93 -13.62
CA ASN A 2 20.44 -2.29 -13.46
C ASN A 2 19.43 -3.26 -12.85
N SER A 3 19.34 -3.33 -11.51
CA SER A 3 18.23 -4.02 -10.86
C SER A 3 16.93 -3.27 -11.18
N VAL A 4 15.92 -4.01 -11.64
CA VAL A 4 14.60 -3.46 -11.95
C VAL A 4 13.61 -4.14 -11.00
N GLU A 5 13.00 -3.34 -10.13
CA GLU A 5 12.03 -3.85 -9.17
C GLU A 5 10.68 -4.13 -9.85
N GLU A 6 10.11 -5.30 -9.57
CA GLU A 6 8.85 -5.81 -10.11
C GLU A 6 7.75 -5.72 -9.04
N ILE A 7 6.71 -4.92 -9.31
CA ILE A 7 5.62 -4.67 -8.34
C ILE A 7 4.26 -5.08 -8.92
N GLU A 8 3.54 -5.94 -8.21
CA GLU A 8 2.15 -6.31 -8.50
C GLU A 8 1.16 -5.20 -8.06
N ASP A 9 0.03 -5.05 -8.76
CA ASP A 9 -1.02 -4.04 -8.46
C ASP A 9 -0.48 -2.62 -8.15
N PHE A 10 0.41 -2.15 -9.03
CA PHE A 10 1.08 -0.86 -8.90
C PHE A 10 0.14 0.34 -9.00
N TYR A 11 0.17 1.19 -7.98
CA TYR A 11 -0.44 2.52 -7.94
C TYR A 11 0.64 3.55 -7.58
N GLY A 12 0.89 4.52 -8.46
CA GLY A 12 1.93 5.52 -8.23
C GLY A 12 1.52 6.93 -8.62
N VAL A 13 2.01 7.90 -7.84
CA VAL A 13 1.88 9.34 -8.11
C VAL A 13 3.27 9.89 -8.39
N TYR A 14 3.45 10.51 -9.55
CA TYR A 14 4.75 10.94 -10.05
C TYR A 14 4.84 12.45 -10.24
N LEU A 15 6.08 12.94 -10.22
CA LEU A 15 6.46 14.30 -10.61
C LEU A 15 7.25 14.25 -11.92
N LEU A 16 6.80 15.02 -12.91
CA LEU A 16 7.53 15.28 -14.15
C LEU A 16 8.19 16.64 -14.10
N VAL A 17 9.33 16.76 -14.78
CA VAL A 17 9.97 18.03 -15.12
C VAL A 17 10.19 18.09 -16.62
N SER A 18 9.87 19.22 -17.24
CA SER A 18 10.13 19.46 -18.66
C SER A 18 11.60 19.84 -18.87
N LYS A 19 12.27 19.08 -19.74
CA LYS A 19 13.60 19.36 -20.29
C LYS A 19 13.52 20.02 -21.67
N SER A 20 12.44 20.75 -21.95
CA SER A 20 12.29 21.47 -23.21
C SER A 20 13.43 22.48 -23.39
N THR A 21 13.97 22.57 -24.61
CA THR A 21 14.94 23.62 -24.99
C THR A 21 14.31 25.01 -25.01
N ASN A 22 12.98 25.10 -25.09
CA ASN A 22 12.26 26.35 -25.03
C ASN A 22 12.20 26.88 -23.57
N PRO A 23 12.77 28.07 -23.26
CA PRO A 23 12.79 28.62 -21.91
C PRO A 23 11.40 28.82 -21.28
N LYS A 24 10.34 28.95 -22.10
CA LYS A 24 8.95 29.07 -21.63
C LYS A 24 8.45 27.79 -20.95
N PHE A 25 8.99 26.65 -21.35
CA PHE A 25 8.56 25.31 -20.91
C PHE A 25 9.59 24.60 -20.05
N ALA A 26 10.88 24.92 -20.22
CA ALA A 26 11.97 24.42 -19.41
C ALA A 26 11.67 24.55 -17.90
N GLY A 27 11.88 23.47 -17.15
CA GLY A 27 11.67 23.44 -15.71
C GLY A 27 10.20 23.46 -15.25
N ARG A 28 9.22 23.43 -16.17
CA ARG A 28 7.82 23.24 -15.79
C ARG A 28 7.62 21.86 -15.20
N THR A 29 6.74 21.77 -14.21
CA THR A 29 6.38 20.51 -13.58
C THR A 29 4.98 20.04 -13.94
N TYR A 30 4.76 18.74 -13.81
CA TYR A 30 3.46 18.10 -13.89
C TYR A 30 3.38 16.97 -12.87
N ILE A 31 2.31 16.92 -12.08
CA ILE A 31 2.06 15.83 -11.12
C ILE A 31 0.94 14.97 -11.70
N GLY A 32 1.11 13.66 -11.66
CA GLY A 32 0.10 12.75 -12.20
C GLY A 32 0.04 11.40 -11.50
N TYR A 33 -1.08 10.71 -11.68
CA TYR A 33 -1.25 9.32 -11.28
C TYR A 33 -1.05 8.32 -12.45
N THR A 34 -0.51 7.14 -12.14
CA THR A 34 -0.38 6.02 -13.07
C THR A 34 -0.39 4.64 -12.39
N VAL A 35 -0.82 3.65 -13.17
CA VAL A 35 -0.64 2.21 -12.87
C VAL A 35 0.50 1.57 -13.66
N ASP A 36 1.16 2.35 -14.52
CA ASP A 36 2.27 1.93 -15.38
C ASP A 36 3.13 3.17 -15.73
N PRO A 37 4.24 3.42 -14.99
CA PRO A 37 5.09 4.59 -15.19
C PRO A 37 5.75 4.63 -16.57
N ASN A 38 6.22 3.49 -17.07
CA ASN A 38 6.95 3.37 -18.34
C ASN A 38 6.03 3.67 -19.54
N ARG A 39 4.79 3.19 -19.50
CA ARG A 39 3.78 3.56 -20.50
C ARG A 39 3.42 5.03 -20.39
N ARG A 40 3.20 5.54 -19.17
CA ARG A 40 2.71 6.90 -18.94
C ARG A 40 3.72 7.97 -19.38
N ILE A 41 5.02 7.77 -19.14
CA ILE A 41 6.04 8.73 -19.59
C ILE A 41 6.12 8.81 -21.12
N LYS A 42 5.96 7.68 -21.82
CA LYS A 42 5.89 7.63 -23.29
C LYS A 42 4.68 8.43 -23.80
N GLN A 43 3.50 8.24 -23.21
CA GLN A 43 2.30 8.99 -23.57
C GLN A 43 2.50 10.50 -23.43
N HIS A 44 3.11 10.96 -22.33
CA HIS A 44 3.41 12.39 -22.16
C HIS A 44 4.34 12.95 -23.24
N ASN A 45 5.33 12.17 -23.66
CA ASN A 45 6.30 12.56 -24.69
C ASN A 45 5.77 12.43 -26.12
N SER A 46 4.76 11.59 -26.35
CA SER A 46 4.03 11.50 -27.61
C SER A 46 2.95 12.59 -27.78
N GLY A 47 2.65 13.35 -26.73
CA GLY A 47 1.63 14.41 -26.76
C GLY A 47 0.21 13.90 -26.55
N GLU A 48 -0.76 14.80 -26.70
CA GLU A 48 -2.20 14.54 -26.45
C GLU A 48 -2.75 13.42 -27.35
N ASP A 49 -2.38 13.43 -28.63
CA ASP A 49 -2.79 12.40 -29.60
C ASP A 49 -2.26 11.00 -29.25
N GLY A 50 -1.16 10.93 -28.47
CA GLY A 50 -0.59 9.70 -27.92
C GLY A 50 -1.20 9.28 -26.58
N GLY A 51 -2.28 9.92 -26.12
CA GLY A 51 -2.91 9.68 -24.82
C GLY A 51 -2.21 10.39 -23.65
N GLY A 52 -1.31 11.34 -23.93
CA GLY A 52 -0.72 12.22 -22.93
C GLY A 52 -1.72 13.27 -22.43
N ALA A 53 -1.47 13.84 -21.25
CA ALA A 53 -2.32 14.92 -20.76
C ALA A 53 -2.21 16.17 -21.66
N ARG A 54 -3.34 16.84 -21.93
CA ARG A 54 -3.35 18.11 -22.69
C ARG A 54 -2.37 19.15 -22.15
N ARG A 55 -2.22 19.22 -20.82
CA ARG A 55 -1.31 20.15 -20.14
C ARG A 55 0.18 19.86 -20.42
N THR A 56 0.51 18.65 -20.87
CA THR A 56 1.89 18.24 -21.20
C THR A 56 2.21 18.24 -22.69
N SER A 57 1.20 18.34 -23.56
CA SER A 57 1.37 18.31 -25.01
C SER A 57 2.26 19.45 -25.52
N ASN A 58 3.19 19.14 -26.43
CA ASN A 58 4.15 20.07 -27.06
C ASN A 58 5.01 20.88 -26.09
N ARG A 59 5.23 20.37 -24.88
CA ARG A 59 5.99 21.02 -23.80
C ARG A 59 7.11 20.15 -23.25
N GLY A 60 7.37 19.01 -23.90
CA GLY A 60 8.43 18.09 -23.55
C GLY A 60 9.78 18.42 -24.20
N PRO A 61 10.75 17.49 -24.14
CA PRO A 61 10.62 16.17 -23.53
C PRO A 61 10.42 16.26 -22.01
N TRP A 62 9.56 15.40 -21.48
CA TRP A 62 9.30 15.25 -20.06
C TRP A 62 10.18 14.14 -19.49
N THR A 63 10.73 14.40 -18.31
CA THR A 63 11.44 13.42 -17.49
C THR A 63 10.62 13.18 -16.23
N MET A 64 10.35 11.91 -15.91
CA MET A 64 9.79 11.53 -14.61
C MET A 64 10.92 11.50 -13.60
N VAL A 65 10.90 12.42 -12.64
CA VAL A 65 12.04 12.63 -11.73
C VAL A 65 11.87 11.86 -10.42
N LEU A 66 10.63 11.72 -9.95
CA LEU A 66 10.28 11.07 -8.70
C LEU A 66 8.91 10.42 -8.84
N ILE A 67 8.73 9.28 -8.19
CA ILE A 67 7.43 8.60 -8.07
C ILE A 67 7.24 8.04 -6.66
N VAL A 68 6.09 8.32 -6.07
CA VAL A 68 5.63 7.72 -4.82
C VAL A 68 4.70 6.56 -5.17
N HIS A 69 4.95 5.37 -4.64
CA HIS A 69 4.11 4.19 -4.86
C HIS A 69 3.90 3.41 -3.56
N GLY A 70 3.20 2.27 -3.62
CA GLY A 70 2.80 1.50 -2.43
C GLY A 70 1.42 1.89 -1.87
N PHE A 71 0.65 2.67 -2.64
CA PHE A 71 -0.72 2.99 -2.26
C PHE A 71 -1.59 1.72 -2.27
N PRO A 72 -2.49 1.54 -1.28
CA PRO A 72 -3.32 0.33 -1.17
C PRO A 72 -4.37 0.20 -2.29
N ASN A 73 -4.74 1.33 -2.91
CA ASN A 73 -5.69 1.40 -4.01
C ASN A 73 -5.54 2.72 -4.78
N ASN A 74 -6.22 2.78 -5.93
CA ASN A 74 -6.29 3.98 -6.77
C ASN A 74 -6.89 5.19 -6.03
N ILE A 75 -7.90 5.01 -5.19
CA ILE A 75 -8.56 6.12 -4.46
C ILE A 75 -7.55 6.85 -3.56
N SER A 76 -6.74 6.11 -2.82
CA SER A 76 -5.72 6.67 -1.93
C SER A 76 -4.66 7.43 -2.73
N ALA A 77 -4.22 6.87 -3.87
CA ALA A 77 -3.27 7.51 -4.77
C ALA A 77 -3.85 8.80 -5.40
N LEU A 78 -5.11 8.77 -5.85
CA LEU A 78 -5.78 9.94 -6.45
C LEU A 78 -6.01 11.05 -5.43
N ARG A 79 -6.37 10.71 -4.18
CA ARG A 79 -6.47 11.69 -3.08
C ARG A 79 -5.11 12.33 -2.77
N PHE A 80 -4.02 11.55 -2.83
CA PHE A 80 -2.66 12.06 -2.72
C PHE A 80 -2.30 12.98 -3.89
N GLU A 81 -2.51 12.55 -5.13
CA GLU A 81 -2.27 13.35 -6.34
C GLU A 81 -2.97 14.71 -6.27
N TRP A 82 -4.26 14.72 -5.95
CA TRP A 82 -5.05 15.95 -5.88
C TRP A 82 -4.50 16.90 -4.81
N ALA A 83 -4.17 16.38 -3.61
CA ALA A 83 -3.62 17.20 -2.55
C ALA A 83 -2.27 17.82 -2.95
N TRP A 84 -1.42 17.05 -3.64
CA TRP A 84 -0.13 17.53 -4.14
C TRP A 84 -0.29 18.62 -5.22
N GLN A 85 -1.26 18.45 -6.12
CA GLN A 85 -1.61 19.46 -7.12
C GLN A 85 -2.25 20.72 -6.51
N GLN A 86 -2.96 20.58 -5.39
CA GLN A 86 -3.83 21.61 -4.83
C GLN A 86 -3.57 21.91 -3.33
N PRO A 87 -2.34 22.32 -2.96
CA PRO A 87 -1.97 22.54 -1.55
C PRO A 87 -2.78 23.64 -0.86
N ARG A 88 -3.33 24.59 -1.64
CA ARG A 88 -4.09 25.74 -1.11
C ARG A 88 -5.50 25.42 -0.65
N VAL A 89 -6.12 24.41 -1.27
CA VAL A 89 -7.49 24.00 -0.98
C VAL A 89 -7.54 22.68 -0.23
N SER A 90 -6.47 21.88 -0.29
CA SER A 90 -6.35 20.65 0.48
C SER A 90 -6.54 20.91 1.97
N ARG A 91 -7.51 20.22 2.58
CA ARG A 91 -7.90 20.39 3.99
C ARG A 91 -6.70 20.36 4.94
N ARG A 92 -5.70 19.53 4.63
CA ARG A 92 -4.51 19.30 5.46
C ARG A 92 -3.37 20.27 5.15
N LEU A 93 -3.21 20.64 3.88
CA LEU A 93 -2.09 21.48 3.44
C LEU A 93 -2.40 22.98 3.53
N LYS A 94 -3.67 23.38 3.46
CA LYS A 94 -4.10 24.78 3.57
C LYS A 94 -3.71 25.45 4.88
N GLN A 95 -3.50 24.64 5.93
CA GLN A 95 -3.12 25.10 7.26
C GLN A 95 -1.61 25.39 7.37
N ILE A 96 -0.81 24.99 6.37
CA ILE A 96 0.65 25.15 6.36
C ILE A 96 0.99 26.39 5.53
N PRO A 97 1.33 27.55 6.15
CA PRO A 97 1.52 28.82 5.44
C PRO A 97 2.63 28.76 4.39
N GLU A 98 3.67 27.98 4.65
CA GLU A 98 4.83 27.82 3.77
C GLU A 98 4.41 27.24 2.42
N LEU A 99 3.42 26.34 2.38
CA LEU A 99 2.97 25.66 1.16
C LEU A 99 2.02 26.50 0.30
N GLN A 100 1.60 27.68 0.78
CA GLN A 100 0.59 28.47 0.06
C GLN A 100 1.17 29.20 -1.14
N LYS A 101 2.48 29.42 -1.18
CA LYS A 101 3.15 30.12 -2.28
C LYS A 101 4.54 29.57 -2.54
N ARG A 102 4.92 29.63 -3.82
CA ARG A 102 6.29 29.42 -4.25
C ARG A 102 7.15 30.61 -3.84
N LEU A 103 8.36 30.33 -3.35
CA LEU A 103 9.34 31.37 -3.05
C LEU A 103 9.91 31.98 -4.33
N ARG A 104 10.42 33.21 -4.26
CA ARG A 104 10.86 33.96 -5.46
C ARG A 104 12.02 33.29 -6.20
N LYS A 105 12.94 32.67 -5.47
CA LYS A 105 14.12 31.97 -6.01
C LYS A 105 13.91 30.47 -6.20
N GLU A 106 12.74 29.96 -5.83
CA GLU A 106 12.43 28.53 -5.85
C GLU A 106 11.89 28.13 -7.22
N SER A 107 12.46 27.08 -7.78
CA SER A 107 12.00 26.45 -9.02
C SER A 107 10.63 25.79 -8.82
N HIS A 108 9.96 25.44 -9.93
CA HIS A 108 8.73 24.64 -9.82
C HIS A 108 8.99 23.26 -9.21
N PHE A 109 10.15 22.66 -9.49
CA PHE A 109 10.54 21.39 -8.92
C PHE A 109 10.67 21.48 -7.39
N GLU A 110 11.49 22.39 -6.89
CA GLU A 110 11.73 22.58 -5.44
C GLU A 110 10.43 22.86 -4.68
N TYR A 111 9.54 23.68 -5.25
CA TYR A 111 8.23 23.93 -4.67
C TYR A 111 7.38 22.66 -4.51
N ASN A 112 7.32 21.83 -5.55
CA ASN A 112 6.55 20.59 -5.50
C ASN A 112 7.22 19.55 -4.60
N PHE A 113 8.55 19.51 -4.55
CA PHE A 113 9.29 18.65 -3.64
C PHE A 113 9.04 19.06 -2.18
N ARG A 114 9.05 20.35 -1.86
CA ARG A 114 8.73 20.86 -0.53
C ARG A 114 7.30 20.51 -0.09
N ILE A 115 6.32 20.58 -1.00
CA ILE A 115 4.96 20.11 -0.71
C ILE A 115 4.96 18.61 -0.41
N LEU A 116 5.66 17.82 -1.22
CA LEU A 116 5.76 16.38 -1.02
C LEU A 116 6.39 16.04 0.34
N SER A 117 7.49 16.70 0.73
CA SER A 117 8.14 16.50 2.03
C SER A 117 7.20 16.78 3.21
N GLU A 118 6.27 17.71 3.08
CA GLU A 118 5.22 17.91 4.08
C GLU A 118 4.16 16.82 4.04
N MET A 119 3.71 16.44 2.83
CA MET A 119 2.67 15.42 2.67
C MET A 119 3.07 14.07 3.27
N LEU A 120 4.32 13.63 3.10
CA LEU A 120 4.78 12.34 3.62
C LEU A 120 4.77 12.25 5.14
N ARG A 121 4.71 13.40 5.84
CA ARG A 121 4.78 13.48 7.31
C ARG A 121 3.43 13.74 7.97
N ILE A 122 2.38 13.98 7.20
CA ILE A 122 1.04 14.25 7.74
C ILE A 122 0.05 13.13 7.44
N GLY A 123 -0.84 12.87 8.40
CA GLY A 123 -1.88 11.86 8.28
C GLY A 123 -2.87 12.21 7.16
N PRO A 124 -3.39 11.23 6.40
CA PRO A 124 -3.25 9.81 6.64
C PRO A 124 -2.02 9.20 5.94
N TRP A 125 -1.26 9.99 5.19
CA TRP A 125 -0.22 9.47 4.29
C TRP A 125 0.99 8.94 5.04
N ASN A 126 1.33 9.56 6.17
CA ASN A 126 2.42 9.14 7.06
C ASN A 126 2.20 7.78 7.76
N ARG A 127 1.11 7.08 7.49
CA ARG A 127 0.83 5.71 8.00
C ARG A 127 0.73 4.67 6.89
N LEU A 128 0.84 5.11 5.64
CA LEU A 128 0.79 4.22 4.48
C LEU A 128 2.19 3.67 4.21
N PRO A 129 2.32 2.41 3.76
CA PRO A 129 3.61 1.81 3.38
C PRO A 129 4.09 2.35 2.02
N LEU A 130 4.28 3.66 1.94
CA LEU A 130 4.67 4.34 0.72
C LEU A 130 6.17 4.18 0.49
N VAL A 131 6.54 4.05 -0.78
CA VAL A 131 7.92 4.04 -1.24
C VAL A 131 8.13 5.28 -2.09
N ILE A 132 9.15 6.07 -1.75
CA ILE A 132 9.58 7.23 -2.51
C ILE A 132 10.73 6.80 -3.41
N ARG A 133 10.55 6.86 -4.73
CA ARG A 133 11.58 6.47 -5.68
C ARG A 133 12.05 7.63 -6.54
N TRP A 134 13.36 7.86 -6.53
CA TRP A 134 14.05 8.76 -7.44
C TRP A 134 14.38 8.03 -8.75
N LEU A 135 14.00 8.67 -9.87
CA LEU A 135 14.18 8.12 -11.22
C LEU A 135 15.21 8.91 -12.05
N ALA A 136 15.61 10.09 -11.57
CA ALA A 136 16.58 10.96 -12.22
C ALA A 136 17.50 11.62 -11.17
N ASP A 137 18.77 11.22 -11.15
CA ASP A 137 19.73 11.57 -10.09
C ASP A 137 20.03 13.08 -10.01
N GLU A 138 20.03 13.77 -11.15
CA GLU A 138 20.15 15.24 -11.25
C GLU A 138 19.09 16.02 -10.44
N PHE A 139 17.94 15.40 -10.17
CA PHE A 139 16.85 15.98 -9.39
C PHE A 139 16.81 15.48 -7.95
N HIS A 140 17.67 14.54 -7.56
CA HIS A 140 17.73 14.06 -6.19
C HIS A 140 17.92 15.22 -5.20
N ARG A 141 17.15 15.19 -4.11
CA ARG A 141 17.25 16.13 -3.00
C ARG A 141 17.08 15.38 -1.69
N GLU A 142 17.88 15.76 -0.71
CA GLU A 142 17.73 15.27 0.65
C GLU A 142 16.53 15.93 1.33
N PHE A 143 15.95 15.22 2.30
CA PHE A 143 14.85 15.73 3.10
C PHE A 143 15.38 16.53 4.30
N GLU A 144 15.88 17.75 4.05
CA GLU A 144 16.50 18.66 5.04
C GLU A 144 15.65 18.83 6.33
N GLY A 145 15.89 18.00 7.34
CA GLY A 145 15.14 17.99 8.62
C GLY A 145 13.66 17.59 8.52
N LYS A 146 13.21 17.16 7.33
CA LYS A 146 11.81 16.82 7.03
C LYS A 146 11.70 15.44 6.38
N SER A 147 12.43 14.47 6.94
CA SER A 147 12.46 13.10 6.45
C SER A 147 11.08 12.43 6.57
N PRO A 148 10.74 11.54 5.62
CA PRO A 148 9.58 10.68 5.77
C PRO A 148 9.77 9.72 6.96
N PRO A 149 8.66 9.14 7.50
CA PRO A 149 8.72 8.12 8.53
C PRO A 149 9.60 6.91 8.15
N LEU A 150 10.13 6.20 9.14
CA LEU A 150 11.08 5.08 8.94
C LEU A 150 10.53 3.94 8.08
N HIS A 151 9.22 3.68 8.14
CA HIS A 151 8.57 2.64 7.34
C HIS A 151 8.40 3.01 5.85
N MET A 152 8.72 4.24 5.46
CA MET A 152 8.70 4.66 4.06
C MET A 152 10.09 4.52 3.44
N ALA A 153 10.26 3.54 2.57
CA ALA A 153 11.53 3.34 1.88
C ALA A 153 11.82 4.48 0.89
N ILE A 154 13.08 4.93 0.85
CA ILE A 154 13.59 5.81 -0.19
C ILE A 154 14.49 4.96 -1.10
N CYS A 155 14.11 4.87 -2.37
CA CYS A 155 14.78 4.04 -3.36
C CYS A 155 15.26 4.86 -4.56
N PHE A 156 16.19 4.30 -5.32
CA PHE A 156 16.73 4.89 -6.54
C PHE A 156 16.55 3.92 -7.72
N GLY A 157 16.68 4.43 -8.95
CA GLY A 157 16.71 3.60 -10.15
C GLY A 157 15.35 3.26 -10.77
N ARG A 158 15.38 2.47 -11.84
CA ARG A 158 14.22 2.23 -12.72
C ARG A 158 13.31 1.12 -12.18
N MET A 159 12.01 1.20 -12.48
CA MET A 159 11.02 0.17 -12.13
C MET A 159 10.34 -0.42 -13.36
N LYS A 160 9.83 -1.64 -13.25
CA LYS A 160 8.89 -2.21 -14.23
C LYS A 160 7.70 -2.83 -13.52
N LYS A 161 6.52 -2.60 -14.09
CA LYS A 161 5.32 -3.35 -13.69
C LYS A 161 5.40 -4.78 -14.21
N VAL A 162 4.98 -5.74 -13.40
CA VAL A 162 4.73 -7.11 -13.84
C VAL A 162 3.25 -7.44 -13.75
N THR A 163 2.76 -8.20 -14.72
CA THR A 163 1.40 -8.72 -14.73
C THR A 163 1.33 -10.00 -13.91
N ARG A 164 0.30 -10.11 -13.06
CA ARG A 164 0.06 -11.32 -12.27
C ARG A 164 -0.02 -12.55 -13.18
N LYS A 165 0.84 -13.55 -12.97
CA LYS A 165 0.66 -14.87 -13.59
C LYS A 165 -0.60 -15.48 -12.98
N LYS A 166 -1.66 -15.68 -13.77
CA LYS A 166 -2.78 -16.54 -13.34
C LYS A 166 -2.20 -17.90 -13.00
N LYS A 167 -2.36 -18.38 -11.76
CA LYS A 167 -2.08 -19.78 -11.40
C LYS A 167 -2.94 -20.66 -12.31
N THR A 168 -2.34 -21.25 -13.34
CA THR A 168 -2.97 -22.26 -14.17
C THR A 168 -3.22 -23.46 -13.26
N LYS A 169 -4.48 -23.75 -12.92
CA LYS A 169 -4.83 -25.05 -12.34
C LYS A 169 -4.45 -26.10 -13.37
N THR A 170 -3.38 -26.86 -13.11
CA THR A 170 -3.03 -28.05 -13.87
C THR A 170 -4.12 -29.09 -13.63
N ILE A 171 -5.14 -29.12 -14.48
CA ILE A 171 -6.14 -30.18 -14.49
C ILE A 171 -5.46 -31.40 -15.12
N GLY A 172 -5.22 -32.41 -14.28
CA GLY A 172 -4.73 -33.71 -14.71
C GLY A 172 -5.66 -34.32 -15.75
N GLN A 173 -5.08 -34.75 -16.87
CA GLN A 173 -5.75 -35.45 -17.96
C GLN A 173 -6.40 -36.74 -17.46
N ARG A 174 -7.72 -36.87 -17.61
CA ARG A 174 -8.37 -38.17 -17.83
C ARG A 174 -9.33 -38.06 -19.02
N THR A 175 -9.31 -39.13 -19.80
CA THR A 175 -9.75 -39.29 -21.18
C THR A 175 -11.27 -39.25 -21.41
N ALA A 176 -11.63 -38.55 -22.51
CA ALA A 176 -12.79 -38.62 -23.40
C ALA A 176 -14.02 -39.49 -23.07
N ARG A 177 -15.23 -38.89 -23.15
CA ARG A 177 -16.26 -39.25 -24.16
C ARG A 177 -17.35 -38.17 -24.27
N SER A 178 -17.76 -37.91 -25.52
CA SER A 178 -18.80 -36.96 -25.94
C SER A 178 -20.21 -37.53 -25.81
N GLN A 179 -21.18 -36.76 -25.29
CA GLN A 179 -22.52 -36.58 -25.86
C GLN A 179 -23.36 -35.47 -25.17
N ARG A 180 -24.08 -34.75 -26.04
CA ARG A 180 -25.02 -33.61 -25.94
C ARG A 180 -26.03 -33.61 -24.76
N THR A 181 -26.34 -32.44 -24.17
CA THR A 181 -27.60 -31.63 -24.31
C THR A 181 -27.85 -30.65 -23.14
N SER A 182 -28.50 -29.52 -23.48
CA SER A 182 -29.36 -28.60 -22.69
C SER A 182 -28.85 -27.78 -21.48
N GLU A 183 -28.92 -26.45 -21.68
CA GLU A 183 -29.34 -25.32 -20.81
C GLU A 183 -28.61 -24.99 -19.48
N PRO A 184 -28.34 -23.68 -19.19
CA PRO A 184 -27.58 -23.28 -18.02
C PRO A 184 -28.49 -23.02 -16.81
N VAL A 185 -28.34 -23.82 -15.76
CA VAL A 185 -28.87 -23.49 -14.43
C VAL A 185 -27.85 -22.63 -13.69
N SER A 186 -28.33 -21.47 -13.26
CA SER A 186 -27.67 -20.48 -12.40
C SER A 186 -27.02 -21.10 -11.15
N ASN A 187 -25.71 -20.88 -10.99
CA ASN A 187 -25.03 -21.02 -9.71
C ASN A 187 -24.33 -19.71 -9.34
N GLN A 188 -25.03 -18.88 -8.56
CA GLN A 188 -24.44 -17.76 -7.85
C GLN A 188 -23.50 -18.29 -6.76
N ALA A 189 -22.19 -18.29 -7.04
CA ALA A 189 -21.19 -18.40 -6.00
C ALA A 189 -21.12 -17.06 -5.26
N LYS A 190 -21.64 -17.04 -4.03
CA LYS A 190 -21.57 -15.91 -3.11
C LYS A 190 -20.11 -15.67 -2.75
N ASN A 191 -19.47 -14.73 -3.46
CA ASN A 191 -18.24 -14.10 -3.00
C ASN A 191 -18.65 -13.15 -1.87
N SER A 192 -18.51 -13.56 -0.62
CA SER A 192 -18.66 -12.67 0.54
C SER A 192 -17.46 -11.73 0.58
N LYS A 193 -17.47 -10.72 -0.30
CA LYS A 193 -16.71 -9.49 -0.08
C LYS A 193 -17.30 -8.84 1.16
N ILE A 194 -16.52 -8.77 2.23
CA ILE A 194 -16.83 -7.88 3.34
C ILE A 194 -16.86 -6.47 2.74
N ALA A 195 -18.07 -5.95 2.54
CA ALA A 195 -18.28 -4.58 2.10
C ALA A 195 -17.96 -3.68 3.29
N ILE A 196 -16.76 -3.10 3.28
CA ILE A 196 -16.41 -2.00 4.18
C ILE A 196 -17.21 -0.80 3.67
N ASN A 197 -18.35 -0.55 4.29
CA ASN A 197 -19.23 0.55 3.91
C ASN A 197 -18.59 1.85 4.43
N TYR A 198 -17.77 2.49 3.59
CA TYR A 198 -17.35 3.86 3.83
C TYR A 198 -18.52 4.76 3.42
N ASP A 199 -19.12 5.39 4.42
CA ASP A 199 -20.13 6.43 4.23
C ASP A 199 -19.50 7.54 3.38
N PHE A 200 -20.00 7.71 2.16
CA PHE A 200 -19.52 8.70 1.20
C PHE A 200 -20.23 10.01 1.52
N ASP A 201 -19.52 11.00 2.04
CA ASP A 201 -20.06 12.33 2.27
C ASP A 201 -20.37 13.01 0.92
N GLU A 202 -21.40 13.85 0.91
CA GLU A 202 -21.92 14.63 -0.23
C GLU A 202 -20.83 15.38 -1.04
N TYR A 203 -19.68 15.66 -0.42
CA TYR A 203 -18.53 16.29 -1.05
C TYR A 203 -17.72 15.35 -1.97
N ASP A 204 -17.70 14.04 -1.71
CA ASP A 204 -17.00 13.04 -2.52
C ASP A 204 -17.69 12.81 -3.89
N LEU A 205 -19.00 13.02 -3.97
CA LEU A 205 -19.75 12.98 -5.24
C LEU A 205 -19.47 14.23 -6.11
N LEU A 206 -19.26 15.38 -5.47
CA LEU A 206 -18.99 16.65 -6.16
C LEU A 206 -17.62 16.66 -6.87
N VAL A 207 -16.64 15.92 -6.33
CA VAL A 207 -15.29 15.78 -6.90
C VAL A 207 -15.27 14.86 -8.14
N MET A 208 -16.27 14.00 -8.30
CA MET A 208 -16.32 12.98 -9.37
C MET A 208 -17.01 13.43 -10.67
N GLY A 209 -17.53 14.66 -10.74
CA GLY A 209 -18.09 15.25 -11.96
C GLY A 209 -19.38 14.60 -12.44
N GLY A 210 -20.52 15.12 -11.97
CA GLY A 210 -21.86 14.83 -12.49
C GLY A 210 -22.67 16.12 -12.64
N GLU A 211 -23.44 16.21 -13.71
CA GLU A 211 -24.16 17.40 -14.18
C GLU A 211 -25.28 17.90 -13.23
N LYS A 212 -25.69 19.15 -13.48
CA LYS A 212 -26.66 19.98 -12.75
C LYS A 212 -28.01 19.28 -12.52
N ILE A 213 -28.59 19.48 -11.34
CA ILE A 213 -30.01 19.21 -11.07
C ILE A 213 -30.66 20.52 -10.59
N ASP A 214 -31.74 20.88 -11.29
CA ASP A 214 -32.68 21.96 -11.02
C ASP A 214 -33.64 21.59 -9.87
N ASP A 215 -34.19 22.62 -9.24
CA ASP A 215 -35.00 22.64 -8.02
C ASP A 215 -36.22 21.70 -8.04
N THR A 216 -36.42 20.91 -6.96
CA THR A 216 -37.74 20.79 -6.27
C THR A 216 -37.69 19.97 -4.96
N LEU A 217 -37.75 20.69 -3.84
CA LEU A 217 -38.50 20.48 -2.59
C LEU A 217 -38.82 19.08 -2.02
N ASN A 218 -38.36 18.90 -0.77
CA ASN A 218 -39.05 18.40 0.45
C ASN A 218 -39.70 17.00 0.48
N SER A 219 -39.26 16.15 1.41
CA SER A 219 -39.91 16.02 2.73
C SER A 219 -39.24 14.97 3.62
N ALA A 220 -39.04 15.35 4.89
CA ALA A 220 -38.58 14.54 6.00
C ALA A 220 -39.48 13.33 6.32
N ARG A 221 -38.88 12.26 6.89
CA ARG A 221 -39.35 11.58 8.11
C ARG A 221 -38.33 10.54 8.64
N LYS A 222 -38.21 10.52 9.97
CA LYS A 222 -37.38 9.67 10.85
C LYS A 222 -38.01 8.28 11.12
N PRO A 223 -37.28 7.34 11.74
CA PRO A 223 -37.52 5.90 11.68
C PRO A 223 -38.36 5.34 12.84
N THR A 224 -38.88 4.12 12.66
CA THR A 224 -39.56 3.32 13.69
C THR A 224 -39.00 1.90 13.76
N ILE A 225 -38.70 1.47 14.98
CA ILE A 225 -38.31 0.11 15.43
C ILE A 225 -39.59 -0.68 15.78
N PRO A 226 -39.59 -2.02 15.66
CA PRO A 226 -39.85 -2.90 16.84
C PRO A 226 -38.90 -4.14 16.84
N THR A 227 -38.27 -4.61 17.93
CA THR A 227 -38.72 -5.12 19.25
C THR A 227 -39.22 -6.59 19.24
N THR A 228 -38.46 -7.45 19.94
CA THR A 228 -38.78 -8.76 20.60
C THR A 228 -39.17 -9.95 19.71
N VAL A 229 -38.70 -11.18 19.98
CA VAL A 229 -39.20 -12.12 21.02
C VAL A 229 -38.08 -13.05 21.54
N ALA A 230 -38.16 -13.40 22.84
CA ALA A 230 -37.36 -14.41 23.55
C ALA A 230 -38.14 -15.73 23.73
N ILE A 231 -37.46 -16.88 23.91
CA ILE A 231 -37.84 -18.15 24.59
C ILE A 231 -36.50 -18.94 24.73
N ALA A 232 -35.87 -19.05 25.90
CA ALA A 232 -36.07 -19.94 27.08
C ALA A 232 -35.32 -21.30 27.02
N ASP A 233 -34.28 -21.36 27.86
CA ASP A 233 -33.65 -22.42 28.67
C ASP A 233 -33.77 -23.93 28.38
N SER A 234 -32.62 -24.62 28.48
CA SER A 234 -32.46 -25.76 29.39
C SER A 234 -30.98 -26.05 29.72
N ILE A 235 -30.66 -26.02 31.01
CA ILE A 235 -29.41 -26.53 31.63
C ILE A 235 -29.69 -27.95 32.15
N VAL A 236 -28.75 -28.89 31.98
CA VAL A 236 -28.49 -29.98 32.94
C VAL A 236 -27.01 -30.36 32.95
N ILE A 237 -26.53 -30.63 34.17
CA ILE A 237 -25.14 -30.73 34.65
C ILE A 237 -24.74 -32.21 34.82
N SER A 238 -23.49 -32.51 34.47
CA SER A 238 -22.51 -33.53 34.97
C SER A 238 -22.85 -35.03 35.07
N SER A 239 -21.89 -35.90 34.69
CA SER A 239 -20.90 -36.47 35.63
C SER A 239 -19.96 -37.49 34.95
N ASP A 240 -18.76 -37.59 35.54
CA ASP A 240 -17.54 -38.30 35.18
C ASP A 240 -17.62 -39.82 34.99
N SER A 241 -16.62 -40.39 34.28
CA SER A 241 -16.01 -41.70 34.58
C SER A 241 -14.63 -41.83 33.93
N GLU A 242 -13.62 -42.02 34.77
CA GLU A 242 -12.25 -42.41 34.44
C GLU A 242 -12.18 -43.83 33.86
N SER A 243 -11.28 -44.09 32.93
CA SER A 243 -10.68 -45.41 32.75
C SER A 243 -9.33 -45.32 32.05
N ASP A 244 -8.28 -45.69 32.78
CA ASP A 244 -6.94 -46.01 32.31
C ASP A 244 -6.96 -47.00 31.15
N LYS A 245 -6.08 -46.77 30.16
CA LYS A 245 -5.47 -47.82 29.33
C LYS A 245 -4.22 -47.29 28.63
N ASP A 246 -3.07 -47.79 29.08
CA ASP A 246 -1.79 -47.74 28.40
C ASP A 246 -1.86 -48.36 27.00
N VAL A 247 -1.62 -47.57 25.94
CA VAL A 247 -1.16 -48.08 24.63
C VAL A 247 -0.33 -47.01 23.91
N VAL A 248 0.99 -47.24 23.90
CA VAL A 248 1.97 -47.08 22.79
C VAL A 248 2.19 -45.68 22.18
N GLN A 249 3.46 -45.27 22.26
CA GLN A 249 4.11 -44.11 21.62
C GLN A 249 3.83 -44.04 20.11
N ASP A 250 3.33 -42.89 19.67
CA ASP A 250 3.63 -42.35 18.34
C ASP A 250 3.93 -40.84 18.46
N GLY A 251 5.09 -40.44 17.94
CA GLY A 251 5.71 -39.14 18.15
C GLY A 251 5.08 -38.03 17.32
N SER A 252 3.85 -37.64 17.65
CA SER A 252 3.28 -36.38 17.18
C SER A 252 3.87 -35.22 17.99
N GLN A 253 4.74 -34.42 17.37
CA GLN A 253 5.29 -33.21 17.97
C GLN A 253 4.14 -32.24 18.24
N GLN A 254 3.76 -32.07 19.52
CA GLN A 254 2.73 -31.10 19.92
C GLN A 254 3.18 -29.68 19.55
N THR A 255 2.46 -29.04 18.63
CA THR A 255 2.73 -27.67 18.13
C THR A 255 2.01 -26.58 18.92
N MET A 256 1.51 -26.93 20.10
CA MET A 256 0.89 -25.99 21.04
C MET A 256 1.93 -25.04 21.62
N LYS A 257 1.69 -23.74 21.49
CA LYS A 257 2.51 -22.68 22.11
C LYS A 257 1.62 -21.70 22.84
N ASP A 258 2.10 -21.13 23.94
CA ASP A 258 1.34 -20.10 24.65
C ASP A 258 1.68 -18.70 24.14
N CYS A 259 0.66 -17.86 24.02
CA CYS A 259 0.84 -16.45 23.72
C CYS A 259 1.54 -15.77 24.91
N THR A 260 2.68 -15.16 24.66
CA THR A 260 3.47 -14.43 25.67
C THR A 260 2.73 -13.24 26.29
N LEU A 261 1.72 -12.69 25.60
CA LEU A 261 0.96 -11.51 26.05
C LEU A 261 -0.31 -11.87 26.83
N CYS A 262 -1.14 -12.79 26.31
CA CYS A 262 -2.42 -13.14 26.94
C CYS A 262 -2.42 -14.49 27.65
N ARG A 263 -1.33 -15.27 27.55
CA ARG A 263 -1.13 -16.60 28.18
C ARG A 263 -2.16 -17.67 27.79
N ARG A 264 -2.88 -17.47 26.70
CA ARG A 264 -3.75 -18.49 26.11
C ARG A 264 -2.95 -19.34 25.12
N SER A 265 -3.26 -20.63 25.05
CA SER A 265 -2.61 -21.56 24.12
C SER A 265 -3.05 -21.31 22.68
N MET A 266 -2.11 -21.51 21.76
CA MET A 266 -2.23 -21.35 20.32
C MET A 266 -1.81 -22.65 19.66
N ASP A 267 -2.71 -23.24 18.87
CA ASP A 267 -2.34 -24.31 17.95
C ASP A 267 -1.77 -23.66 16.68
N VAL A 268 -0.44 -23.67 16.56
CA VAL A 268 0.23 -23.00 15.45
C VAL A 268 -0.10 -23.66 14.11
N GLU A 269 -0.27 -24.98 14.06
CA GLU A 269 -0.55 -25.69 12.81
C GLU A 269 -2.00 -25.50 12.35
N GLU A 270 -2.94 -25.44 13.29
CA GLU A 270 -4.33 -25.12 12.97
C GLU A 270 -4.49 -23.67 12.52
N MET A 271 -3.88 -22.71 13.23
CA MET A 271 -3.89 -21.31 12.84
C MET A 271 -3.29 -21.11 11.44
N GLU A 272 -2.16 -21.77 11.13
CA GLU A 272 -1.57 -21.71 9.80
C GLU A 272 -2.46 -22.33 8.71
N ARG A 273 -3.22 -23.40 9.03
CA ARG A 273 -4.20 -24.00 8.11
C ARG A 273 -5.38 -23.07 7.85
N GLU A 274 -5.82 -22.32 8.84
CA GLU A 274 -6.93 -21.35 8.74
C GLU A 274 -6.49 -20.02 8.11
N GLY A 275 -5.19 -19.77 8.04
CA GLY A 275 -4.59 -18.55 7.51
C GLY A 275 -4.39 -17.44 8.55
N ASP A 276 -4.46 -17.79 9.83
CA ASP A 276 -4.21 -16.89 10.94
C ASP A 276 -2.72 -16.68 11.18
N LEU A 277 -2.37 -15.48 11.66
CA LEU A 277 -0.98 -15.07 11.84
C LEU A 277 -0.53 -15.22 13.30
N VAL A 278 0.54 -15.98 13.49
CA VAL A 278 1.31 -16.03 14.74
C VAL A 278 2.51 -15.10 14.63
N LEU A 279 2.58 -14.08 15.47
CA LEU A 279 3.64 -13.07 15.42
C LEU A 279 4.83 -13.47 16.28
N ARG A 280 6.03 -13.19 15.77
CA ARG A 280 7.33 -13.40 16.46
C ARG A 280 8.16 -12.14 16.37
N CYS A 281 8.94 -11.84 17.41
CA CYS A 281 9.88 -10.71 17.37
C CYS A 281 10.90 -10.88 16.22
N LEU A 282 11.39 -9.76 15.67
CA LEU A 282 12.45 -9.78 14.66
C LEU A 282 13.77 -10.35 15.21
N GLN A 283 14.08 -10.07 16.48
CA GLN A 283 15.30 -10.53 17.14
C GLN A 283 15.32 -12.07 17.28
N PRO A 284 16.32 -12.77 16.70
CA PRO A 284 16.34 -14.24 16.64
C PRO A 284 16.30 -14.96 17.99
N ARG A 285 16.82 -14.32 19.05
CA ARG A 285 16.88 -14.90 20.40
C ARG A 285 15.77 -14.41 21.33
N CYS A 286 14.85 -13.58 20.83
CA CYS A 286 13.74 -13.09 21.65
C CYS A 286 12.62 -14.14 21.72
N PRO A 287 12.11 -14.48 22.92
CA PRO A 287 11.08 -15.50 23.07
C PRO A 287 9.66 -15.01 22.78
N LEU A 288 9.47 -13.77 22.30
CA LEU A 288 8.14 -13.25 21.96
C LEU A 288 7.47 -14.11 20.89
N VAL A 289 6.33 -14.71 21.26
CA VAL A 289 5.37 -15.37 20.38
C VAL A 289 3.99 -14.95 20.83
N CYS A 290 3.15 -14.40 19.94
CA CYS A 290 1.86 -13.85 20.33
C CYS A 290 0.85 -13.82 19.18
N HIS A 291 -0.43 -13.65 19.52
CA HIS A 291 -1.48 -13.38 18.54
C HIS A 291 -1.27 -12.02 17.87
N LEU A 292 -1.74 -11.90 16.63
CA LEU A 292 -1.83 -10.64 15.89
C LEU A 292 -2.52 -9.54 16.72
N GLU A 293 -3.70 -9.85 17.26
CA GLU A 293 -4.51 -8.89 18.01
C GLU A 293 -3.83 -8.42 19.29
N CYS A 294 -3.17 -9.32 20.02
CA CYS A 294 -2.52 -8.98 21.28
C CYS A 294 -1.37 -7.99 21.09
N LEU A 295 -0.53 -8.20 20.06
CA LEU A 295 0.55 -7.25 19.79
C LEU A 295 0.00 -5.96 19.20
N ALA A 296 -0.99 -6.05 18.29
CA ALA A 296 -1.61 -4.89 17.71
C ALA A 296 -2.18 -3.96 18.79
N GLU A 297 -3.01 -4.49 19.70
CA GLU A 297 -3.62 -3.70 20.78
C GLU A 297 -2.58 -3.01 21.68
N LEU A 298 -1.44 -3.66 21.91
CA LEU A 298 -0.37 -3.10 22.73
C LEU A 298 0.31 -1.88 22.08
N VAL A 299 0.53 -1.89 20.76
CA VAL A 299 1.30 -0.85 20.05
C VAL A 299 0.42 0.10 19.21
N LEU A 300 -0.89 -0.13 19.17
CA LEU A 300 -1.81 0.67 18.36
C LEU A 300 -2.04 2.05 18.97
N GLU A 301 -1.78 3.09 18.17
CA GLU A 301 -2.12 4.46 18.54
C GLU A 301 -3.64 4.67 18.68
N PRO A 302 -4.10 5.47 19.66
CA PRO A 302 -5.52 5.76 19.84
C PRO A 302 -6.19 6.29 18.56
N GLY A 303 -7.35 5.71 18.22
CA GLY A 303 -8.13 6.10 17.04
C GLY A 303 -7.55 5.61 15.70
N GLN A 304 -6.51 4.78 15.72
CA GLN A 304 -5.99 4.08 14.54
C GLN A 304 -6.49 2.64 14.50
N TYR A 305 -6.35 1.98 13.34
CA TYR A 305 -6.76 0.58 13.15
C TYR A 305 -5.58 -0.36 12.88
N VAL A 306 -4.47 0.17 12.37
CA VAL A 306 -3.28 -0.60 12.00
C VAL A 306 -2.06 0.07 12.63
N PRO A 307 -1.25 -0.67 13.41
CA PRO A 307 0.03 -0.16 13.91
C PRO A 307 1.01 0.13 12.78
N VAL A 308 1.93 1.05 13.02
CA VAL A 308 2.99 1.40 12.06
C VAL A 308 4.34 0.89 12.55
N GLU A 309 4.62 1.06 13.83
CA GLU A 309 5.84 0.66 14.52
C GLU A 309 5.54 0.44 16.01
N GLY A 310 6.49 -0.11 16.74
CA GLY A 310 6.39 -0.30 18.18
C GLY A 310 7.65 -0.95 18.76
N ASP A 311 7.65 -1.16 20.07
CA ASP A 311 8.76 -1.78 20.78
C ASP A 311 8.36 -3.15 21.32
N CYS A 312 9.27 -4.12 21.21
CA CYS A 312 9.01 -5.47 21.70
C CYS A 312 8.87 -5.46 23.23
N PRO A 313 7.79 -5.98 23.83
CA PRO A 313 7.60 -5.97 25.29
C PRO A 313 8.52 -6.93 26.05
N VAL A 314 9.37 -7.68 25.33
CA VAL A 314 10.28 -8.69 25.92
C VAL A 314 11.74 -8.28 25.82
N CYS A 315 12.19 -7.84 24.63
CA CYS A 315 13.58 -7.45 24.41
C CYS A 315 13.77 -5.95 24.20
N GLU A 316 12.69 -5.16 24.24
CA GLU A 316 12.69 -3.70 24.04
C GLU A 316 13.23 -3.25 22.67
N GLY A 317 13.43 -4.20 21.74
CA GLY A 317 13.84 -3.90 20.38
C GLY A 317 12.71 -3.23 19.60
N HIS A 318 13.01 -2.07 19.02
CA HIS A 318 12.13 -1.36 18.10
C HIS A 318 11.88 -2.17 16.82
N PHE A 319 10.66 -2.09 16.27
CA PHE A 319 10.30 -2.75 15.03
C PHE A 319 9.27 -1.94 14.23
N LEU A 320 9.28 -2.15 12.92
CA LEU A 320 8.20 -1.71 12.04
C LEU A 320 7.14 -2.81 11.95
N TRP A 321 5.86 -2.42 12.01
CA TRP A 321 4.75 -3.37 11.96
C TRP A 321 4.77 -4.21 10.67
N GLY A 322 5.10 -3.57 9.54
CA GLY A 322 5.24 -4.26 8.26
C GLY A 322 6.28 -5.39 8.28
N ASP A 323 7.34 -5.26 9.07
CA ASP A 323 8.43 -6.25 9.16
C ASP A 323 7.98 -7.47 9.96
N ILE A 324 7.24 -7.24 11.04
CA ILE A 324 6.63 -8.29 11.85
C ILE A 324 5.64 -9.11 11.01
N ILE A 325 4.79 -8.45 10.23
CA ILE A 325 3.83 -9.11 9.34
C ILE A 325 4.54 -9.86 8.20
N ARG A 326 5.60 -9.29 7.60
CA ARG A 326 6.40 -9.99 6.58
C ARG A 326 7.05 -11.25 7.13
N LYS A 327 7.64 -11.18 8.32
CA LYS A 327 8.23 -12.33 9.01
C LYS A 327 7.18 -13.40 9.31
N ALA A 328 5.99 -13.01 9.76
CA ALA A 328 4.89 -13.95 10.03
C ALA A 328 4.38 -14.66 8.77
N ASN A 329 4.41 -13.99 7.61
CA ASN A 329 4.07 -14.58 6.32
C ASN A 329 5.17 -15.47 5.72
N GLY A 330 6.30 -15.66 6.40
CA GLY A 330 7.42 -16.47 5.90
C GLY A 330 8.30 -15.77 4.85
N CYS A 331 8.15 -14.45 4.67
CA CYS A 331 9.04 -13.65 3.83
C CYS A 331 10.25 -13.19 4.64
N SER A 332 11.23 -14.08 4.85
CA SER A 332 12.42 -13.81 5.68
C SER A 332 13.56 -13.07 4.97
N ASP A 333 13.35 -12.60 3.73
CA ASP A 333 14.34 -11.83 2.99
C ASP A 333 14.42 -10.39 3.53
N LEU A 334 15.12 -10.22 4.65
CA LEU A 334 15.59 -8.93 5.17
C LEU A 334 17.08 -8.69 4.84
N VAL A 335 17.58 -9.29 3.75
CA VAL A 335 18.98 -9.12 3.33
C VAL A 335 19.11 -8.16 2.14
N ASP A 336 19.59 -6.95 2.46
CA ASP A 336 20.54 -6.12 1.73
C ASP A 336 20.28 -5.77 0.24
N ASP A 337 19.40 -4.79 0.01
CA ASP A 337 19.47 -3.93 -1.19
C ASP A 337 20.27 -2.63 -0.94
N ALA A 338 20.85 -2.46 0.26
CA ALA A 338 21.57 -1.23 0.65
C ALA A 338 23.05 -1.21 0.24
N GLU A 339 23.66 -2.35 -0.13
CA GLU A 339 25.11 -2.43 -0.38
C GLU A 339 25.53 -2.53 -1.86
N ASN A 340 24.61 -2.47 -2.82
CA ASN A 340 24.99 -2.50 -4.24
C ASN A 340 25.17 -1.08 -4.83
N VAL A 341 26.08 -0.31 -4.23
CA VAL A 341 26.65 0.89 -4.86
C VAL A 341 27.97 0.48 -5.49
N ASP A 342 27.88 -0.06 -6.70
CA ASP A 342 29.07 -0.24 -7.54
C ASP A 342 29.46 1.14 -8.10
N PRO A 343 30.66 1.68 -7.81
CA PRO A 343 31.12 2.94 -8.37
C PRO A 343 31.12 2.84 -9.90
N LEU A 344 30.40 3.74 -10.56
CA LEU A 344 30.43 3.85 -12.01
C LEU A 344 31.86 4.23 -12.45
N GLU A 345 32.56 3.30 -13.09
CA GLU A 345 33.74 3.60 -13.88
C GLU A 345 33.34 4.60 -14.98
N VAL A 346 33.93 5.78 -14.92
CA VAL A 346 33.86 6.78 -15.97
C VAL A 346 34.87 6.36 -17.04
N ASP A 347 34.37 5.90 -18.19
CA ASP A 347 35.20 5.80 -19.39
C ASP A 347 35.58 7.23 -19.81
N ASP A 348 36.85 7.57 -19.60
CA ASP A 348 37.48 8.76 -20.16
C ASP A 348 37.31 8.73 -21.69
N VAL A 349 36.48 9.64 -22.19
CA VAL A 349 36.42 9.93 -23.62
C VAL A 349 37.64 10.76 -23.95
N SER A 350 38.76 10.09 -24.27
CA SER A 350 39.88 10.75 -24.92
C SER A 350 39.45 11.18 -26.32
N GLU A 351 39.39 12.50 -26.52
CA GLU A 351 39.51 13.14 -27.81
C GLU A 351 40.75 12.60 -28.54
N GLU A 352 40.60 12.22 -29.81
CA GLU A 352 41.68 12.41 -30.77
C GLU A 352 41.11 12.53 -32.19
N GLU A 353 41.38 13.69 -32.78
CA GLU A 353 41.18 14.04 -34.17
C GLU A 353 42.03 13.17 -35.10
N ARG A 354 41.44 12.60 -36.16
CA ARG A 354 41.95 12.79 -37.54
C ARG A 354 40.98 12.33 -38.62
#